data_AF-A0A6B0V018-F1
#
_entry.id   AF-A0A6B0V018-F1
#
_cell.length_a   1.000
_cell.length_b   1.000
_cell.length_c   1.000
_cell.angle_alpha   90.00
_cell.angle_beta   90.00
_cell.angle_gamma   90.00
#
_symmetry.space_group_name_H-M   'P 1'
#
loop_
_entity.id
_entity.type
_entity.pdbx_description
1 polymer ?
#
loop_
_entity_poly.entity_id
_entity_poly.type
_entity_poly.pdbx_seq_one_letter_code
_entity_poly.pdbx_strand_id
1 'polypeptide(L)'
;WEYMIYKDRNTKWRKKTRTFFYRHHILTQSVEEPGEERKENTGPDDKTLRTLVQEEEQRRWRDVMSRKPSLRTYSSHKDIIKKGEFYENTKGSGLLFQARAGTLGTKTWRAKFTEELETLCSICGTDTETTDHIVISCHGLTPQPVTDSVPEALELCWFFPYKGKSQHDPIQCNLPFWC
;
A
#
# COMPACT_ATOMS: atom_id res chain seq x y z
N TRP A 1 7.84 34.54 2.19
CA TRP A 1 7.79 33.64 1.02
C TRP A 1 6.57 34.00 0.22
N GLU A 2 6.75 34.81 -0.82
CA GLU A 2 5.69 35.28 -1.70
C GLU A 2 5.50 34.23 -2.81
N TYR A 3 4.33 33.60 -2.84
CA TYR A 3 4.00 32.58 -3.83
C TYR A 3 3.74 33.26 -5.18
N MET A 4 4.59 32.99 -6.16
CA MET A 4 4.37 33.38 -7.55
C MET A 4 3.21 32.57 -8.13
N ILE A 5 1.99 33.08 -7.98
CA ILE A 5 0.81 32.54 -8.67
C ILE A 5 1.00 32.85 -10.14
N TYR A 6 1.28 31.82 -10.96
CA TYR A 6 1.27 31.94 -12.42
C TYR A 6 -0.17 32.18 -12.89
N LYS A 7 -0.66 33.42 -12.74
CA LYS A 7 -1.81 33.91 -13.48
C LYS A 7 -1.43 33.79 -14.95
N ASP A 8 -2.21 32.98 -15.65
CA ASP A 8 -2.30 32.96 -17.10
C ASP A 8 -1.35 32.07 -17.95
N ARG A 9 -0.54 31.19 -17.36
CA ARG A 9 0.15 30.16 -18.16
C ARG A 9 -0.77 28.97 -18.46
N ASN A 10 -0.96 28.67 -19.75
CA ASN A 10 -1.72 27.52 -20.23
C ASN A 10 -0.93 26.21 -20.03
N THR A 11 -0.75 25.80 -18.78
CA THR A 11 0.01 24.60 -18.42
C THR A 11 -0.74 23.32 -18.83
N LYS A 12 0.01 22.22 -19.00
CA LYS A 12 -0.59 20.88 -19.23
C LYS A 12 -1.62 20.55 -18.14
N TRP A 13 -1.34 20.94 -16.89
CA TRP A 13 -2.25 20.79 -15.76
C TRP A 13 -3.54 21.62 -15.97
N ARG A 14 -3.44 22.93 -16.25
CA ARG A 14 -4.60 23.81 -16.48
C ARG A 14 -5.50 23.31 -17.62
N LYS A 15 -4.91 22.81 -18.72
CA LYS A 15 -5.66 22.17 -19.82
C LYS A 15 -6.43 20.94 -19.33
N LYS A 16 -5.77 20.06 -18.59
CA LYS A 16 -6.37 18.83 -18.03
C LYS A 16 -7.53 19.16 -17.08
N THR A 17 -7.31 20.11 -16.16
CA THR A 17 -8.33 20.53 -15.19
C THR A 17 -9.51 21.19 -15.89
N ARG A 18 -9.26 22.04 -16.90
CA ARG A 18 -10.32 22.67 -17.69
C ARG A 18 -11.17 21.65 -18.46
N THR A 19 -10.54 20.66 -19.11
CA THR A 19 -11.26 19.57 -19.78
C THR A 19 -12.10 18.75 -18.80
N PHE A 20 -11.57 18.48 -17.60
CA PHE A 20 -12.32 17.80 -16.55
C PHE A 20 -13.55 18.63 -16.13
N PHE A 21 -13.36 19.92 -15.83
CA PHE A 21 -14.45 20.80 -15.45
C PHE A 21 -15.55 20.90 -16.51
N TYR A 22 -15.19 21.05 -17.79
CA TYR A 22 -16.17 21.04 -18.89
C TYR A 22 -16.93 19.72 -18.98
N ARG A 23 -16.23 18.58 -18.89
CA ARG A 23 -16.84 17.25 -18.99
C ARG A 23 -17.85 16.98 -17.88
N HIS A 24 -17.63 17.56 -16.71
CA HIS A 24 -18.47 17.37 -15.53
C HIS A 24 -19.34 18.59 -15.21
N HIS A 25 -19.47 19.55 -16.13
CA HIS A 25 -20.28 20.76 -15.98
C HIS A 25 -19.98 21.58 -14.71
N ILE A 26 -18.72 21.60 -14.29
CA ILE A 26 -18.27 22.35 -13.12
C ILE A 26 -17.91 23.76 -13.57
N LEU A 27 -18.64 24.76 -13.06
CA LEU A 27 -18.33 26.17 -13.29
C LEU A 27 -17.05 26.54 -12.53
N THR A 28 -15.96 26.78 -13.27
CA THR A 28 -14.77 27.42 -12.68
C THR A 28 -15.04 28.91 -12.53
N GLN A 29 -15.37 29.34 -11.32
CA GLN A 29 -15.21 30.75 -10.95
C GLN A 29 -13.70 30.98 -10.75
N SER A 30 -13.06 31.70 -11.67
CA SER A 30 -11.77 32.29 -11.38
C SER A 30 -11.95 33.25 -10.20
N VAL A 31 -11.00 33.26 -9.26
CA VAL A 31 -10.96 34.30 -8.21
C VAL A 31 -10.58 35.60 -8.92
N GLU A 32 -11.58 36.32 -9.43
CA GLU A 32 -11.37 37.58 -10.12
C GLU A 32 -11.59 38.75 -9.17
N GLU A 33 -10.61 39.65 -9.23
CA GLU A 33 -10.48 41.05 -8.83
C GLU A 33 -11.50 41.64 -7.80
N PRO A 34 -11.00 42.45 -6.83
CA PRO A 34 -11.83 42.99 -5.76
C PRO A 34 -12.88 43.96 -6.33
N GLY A 35 -14.13 43.50 -6.49
CA GLY A 35 -15.24 44.37 -6.87
C GLY A 35 -16.44 43.72 -7.56
N GLU A 36 -16.35 42.51 -8.09
CA GLU A 36 -17.53 41.85 -8.66
C GLU A 36 -18.29 41.04 -7.61
N GLU A 37 -19.60 41.33 -7.48
CA GLU A 37 -20.50 40.59 -6.63
C GLU A 37 -20.50 39.10 -7.01
N ARG A 38 -20.23 38.26 -6.01
CA ARG A 38 -20.16 36.81 -6.11
C ARG A 38 -21.48 36.27 -6.64
N LYS A 39 -21.56 35.98 -7.95
CA LYS A 39 -22.67 35.20 -8.52
C LYS A 39 -22.80 33.92 -7.68
N GLU A 40 -24.00 33.64 -7.17
CA GLU A 40 -24.29 32.43 -6.40
C GLU A 40 -23.71 31.22 -7.14
N ASN A 41 -22.84 30.48 -6.46
CA ASN A 41 -22.18 29.30 -7.01
C ASN A 41 -23.24 28.25 -7.39
N THR A 42 -23.65 28.23 -8.64
CA THR A 42 -24.49 27.15 -9.22
C THR A 42 -23.67 25.88 -9.51
N GLY A 43 -22.38 25.87 -9.15
CA GLY A 43 -21.51 24.72 -9.28
C GLY A 43 -21.75 23.68 -8.18
N PRO A 44 -21.43 22.39 -8.44
CA PRO A 44 -21.49 21.36 -7.42
C PRO A 44 -20.59 21.72 -6.23
N ASP A 45 -21.06 21.40 -5.02
CA ASP A 45 -20.32 21.65 -3.79
C ASP A 45 -18.93 20.95 -3.78
N ASP A 46 -18.00 21.41 -2.93
CA ASP A 46 -16.63 20.86 -2.84
C ASP A 46 -16.61 19.35 -2.53
N LYS A 47 -17.57 18.84 -1.76
CA LYS A 47 -17.69 17.41 -1.43
C LYS A 47 -18.13 16.63 -2.66
N THR A 48 -19.13 17.11 -3.41
CA THR A 48 -19.58 16.55 -4.68
C THR A 48 -18.44 16.52 -5.70
N LEU A 49 -17.64 17.59 -5.77
CA LEU A 49 -16.45 17.64 -6.63
C LEU A 49 -15.42 16.57 -6.27
N ARG A 50 -15.11 16.41 -4.98
CA ARG A 50 -14.18 15.37 -4.52
C ARG A 50 -14.66 13.97 -4.86
N THR A 51 -15.95 13.70 -4.67
CA THR A 51 -16.56 12.41 -5.01
C THR A 51 -16.42 12.12 -6.51
N LEU A 52 -16.75 13.09 -7.38
CA LEU A 52 -16.61 12.92 -8.83
C LEU A 52 -15.17 12.66 -9.27
N VAL A 53 -14.20 13.34 -8.66
CA VAL A 53 -12.77 13.09 -8.92
C VAL A 53 -12.39 11.68 -8.51
N GLN A 54 -12.76 11.26 -7.29
CA GLN A 54 -12.45 9.92 -6.78
C GLN A 54 -13.06 8.82 -7.66
N GLU A 55 -14.31 8.99 -8.11
CA GLU A 55 -14.98 8.03 -8.99
C GLU A 55 -14.28 7.89 -10.35
N GLU A 56 -13.90 9.02 -10.98
CA GLU A 56 -13.20 8.99 -12.26
C GLU A 56 -11.78 8.42 -12.14
N GLU A 57 -11.07 8.73 -11.05
CA GLU A 57 -9.77 8.12 -10.74
C GLU A 57 -9.91 6.61 -10.53
N GLN A 58 -10.90 6.19 -9.74
CA GLN A 58 -11.21 4.79 -9.48
C GLN A 58 -11.52 4.02 -10.76
N ARG A 59 -12.35 4.60 -11.64
CA ARG A 59 -12.72 4.02 -12.93
C ARG A 59 -11.50 3.85 -13.83
N ARG A 60 -10.70 4.92 -14.00
CA ARG A 60 -9.47 4.86 -14.81
C ARG A 60 -8.46 3.85 -14.29
N TRP A 61 -8.31 3.78 -12.97
CA TRP A 61 -7.43 2.81 -12.35
C TRP A 61 -7.87 1.39 -12.66
N ARG A 62 -9.16 1.05 -12.49
CA ARG A 62 -9.70 -0.27 -12.87
C ARG A 62 -9.46 -0.59 -14.35
N ASP A 63 -9.70 0.38 -15.24
CA ASP A 63 -9.47 0.21 -16.69
C ASP A 63 -8.00 -0.08 -17.02
N VAL A 64 -7.06 0.58 -16.33
CA VAL A 64 -5.62 0.35 -16.53
C VAL A 64 -5.19 -0.99 -15.95
N MET A 65 -5.74 -1.37 -14.80
CA MET A 65 -5.43 -2.62 -14.11
C MET A 65 -5.90 -3.84 -14.91
N SER A 66 -7.12 -3.80 -15.45
CA SER A 66 -7.68 -4.91 -16.26
C SER A 66 -6.87 -5.20 -17.52
N ARG A 67 -6.22 -4.18 -18.09
CA ARG A 67 -5.35 -4.32 -19.27
C ARG A 67 -3.99 -4.93 -18.97
N LYS A 68 -3.59 -5.06 -17.70
CA LYS A 68 -2.28 -5.57 -17.30
C LYS A 68 -2.41 -7.01 -16.81
N PRO A 69 -2.03 -8.03 -17.60
CA PRO A 69 -2.18 -9.44 -17.22
C PRO A 69 -1.36 -9.79 -15.96
N SER A 70 -0.20 -9.16 -15.77
CA SER A 70 0.63 -9.33 -14.57
C SER A 70 -0.03 -8.88 -13.28
N LEU A 71 -1.09 -8.06 -13.35
CA LEU A 71 -1.82 -7.55 -12.19
C LEU A 71 -3.16 -8.25 -11.96
N ARG A 72 -3.45 -9.34 -12.69
CA ARG A 72 -4.74 -10.05 -12.62
C ARG A 72 -5.14 -10.41 -11.19
N THR A 73 -4.24 -11.05 -10.44
CA THR A 73 -4.47 -11.43 -9.04
C THR A 73 -4.70 -10.23 -8.13
N TYR A 74 -3.99 -9.12 -8.36
CA TYR A 74 -4.19 -7.92 -7.57
C TYR A 74 -5.54 -7.26 -7.91
N SER A 75 -5.89 -7.16 -9.19
CA SER A 75 -7.15 -6.56 -9.63
C SER A 75 -8.39 -7.36 -9.23
N SER A 76 -8.27 -8.67 -8.99
CA SER A 76 -9.38 -9.50 -8.54
C SER A 76 -9.69 -9.36 -7.05
N HIS A 77 -8.76 -8.83 -6.25
CA HIS A 77 -8.91 -8.69 -4.79
C HIS A 77 -8.88 -7.23 -4.32
N LYS A 78 -8.59 -6.27 -5.20
CA LYS A 78 -8.52 -4.85 -4.87
C LYS A 78 -9.49 -4.04 -5.71
N ASP A 79 -10.61 -3.68 -5.09
CA ASP A 79 -11.71 -3.01 -5.79
C ASP A 79 -11.64 -1.49 -5.73
N ILE A 80 -10.97 -0.95 -4.70
CA ILE A 80 -10.90 0.48 -4.36
C ILE A 80 -9.44 0.94 -4.24
N ILE A 81 -9.15 2.15 -4.71
CA ILE A 81 -7.91 2.88 -4.46
C ILE A 81 -7.93 3.32 -2.99
N LYS A 82 -7.55 2.40 -2.11
CA LYS A 82 -7.39 2.64 -0.68
C LYS A 82 -6.07 2.00 -0.21
N LYS A 83 -5.50 2.53 0.86
CA LYS A 83 -4.43 1.86 1.61
C LYS A 83 -4.93 0.48 2.08
N GLY A 84 -4.09 -0.54 1.98
CA GLY A 84 -4.40 -1.86 2.54
C GLY A 84 -4.37 -1.82 4.07
N GLU A 85 -5.08 -2.75 4.70
CA GLU A 85 -5.19 -2.81 6.17
C GLU A 85 -3.95 -3.44 6.80
N PHE A 86 -3.39 -4.47 6.18
CA PHE A 86 -2.25 -5.22 6.72
C PHE A 86 -0.90 -4.49 6.67
N TYR A 87 -0.73 -3.54 5.75
CA TYR A 87 0.55 -2.83 5.57
C TYR A 87 0.37 -1.33 5.80
N GLU A 88 0.70 -0.89 7.00
CA GLU A 88 0.56 0.50 7.41
C GLU A 88 1.61 1.46 6.82
N ASN A 89 2.49 1.00 5.93
CA ASN A 89 3.65 1.74 5.41
C ASN A 89 4.55 2.32 6.53
N THR A 90 4.48 1.69 7.71
CA THR A 90 5.39 1.93 8.83
C THR A 90 6.64 1.10 8.63
N LYS A 91 7.71 1.43 9.37
CA LYS A 91 8.93 0.60 9.42
C LYS A 91 8.61 -0.85 9.81
N GLY A 92 7.69 -1.04 10.77
CA GLY A 92 7.22 -2.36 11.19
C GLY A 92 6.59 -3.15 10.05
N SER A 93 5.69 -2.53 9.28
CA SER A 93 5.06 -3.19 8.12
C SER A 93 6.07 -3.56 7.02
N GLY A 94 7.14 -2.77 6.86
CA GLY A 94 8.25 -3.10 5.96
C GLY A 94 9.07 -4.30 6.45
N LEU A 95 9.35 -4.39 7.75
CA LEU A 95 10.03 -5.54 8.36
C LEU A 95 9.18 -6.81 8.26
N LEU A 96 7.87 -6.72 8.51
CA LEU A 96 6.93 -7.83 8.36
C LEU A 96 6.91 -8.35 6.91
N PHE A 97 6.88 -7.44 5.93
CA PHE A 97 6.95 -7.81 4.51
C PHE A 97 8.26 -8.57 4.20
N GLN A 98 9.40 -8.07 4.68
CA GLN A 98 10.69 -8.72 4.48
C GLN A 98 10.74 -10.10 5.13
N ALA A 99 10.21 -10.24 6.35
CA ALA A 99 10.10 -11.53 7.03
C ALA A 99 9.26 -12.52 6.22
N ARG A 100 8.07 -12.11 5.74
CA ARG A 100 7.20 -12.94 4.89
C ARG A 100 7.84 -13.32 3.56
N ALA A 101 8.60 -12.41 2.96
CA ALA A 101 9.31 -12.64 1.71
C ALA A 101 10.62 -13.43 1.87
N GLY A 102 11.04 -13.74 3.10
CA GLY A 102 12.34 -14.38 3.36
C GLY A 102 13.54 -13.48 3.05
N THR A 103 13.34 -12.16 3.00
CA THR A 103 14.36 -11.14 2.70
C THR A 103 14.69 -10.25 3.90
N LEU A 104 14.29 -10.66 5.10
CA LEU A 104 14.66 -9.96 6.34
C LEU A 104 16.18 -9.93 6.46
N GLY A 105 16.73 -8.72 6.57
CA GLY A 105 18.16 -8.47 6.55
C GLY A 105 18.87 -8.81 7.85
N THR A 106 18.65 -10.04 8.35
CA THR A 106 19.26 -10.56 9.58
C THR A 106 20.78 -10.70 9.45
N LYS A 107 21.52 -10.69 10.56
CA LYS A 107 22.98 -10.92 10.54
C LYS A 107 23.35 -12.26 9.91
N THR A 108 22.58 -13.33 10.14
CA THR A 108 22.80 -14.62 9.46
C THR A 108 22.63 -14.54 7.94
N TRP A 109 21.69 -13.73 7.45
CA TRP A 109 21.56 -13.47 6.01
C TRP A 109 22.74 -12.67 5.46
N ARG A 110 23.19 -11.63 6.19
CA ARG A 110 24.33 -10.78 5.79
C ARG A 110 25.67 -11.51 5.80
N ALA A 111 25.88 -12.43 6.74
CA ALA A 111 27.11 -13.23 6.85
C ALA A 111 27.39 -14.08 5.61
N LYS A 112 26.40 -14.31 4.73
CA LYS A 112 26.60 -14.96 3.42
C LYS A 112 27.42 -14.12 2.44
N PHE A 113 27.46 -12.80 2.64
CA PHE A 113 28.08 -11.83 1.72
C PHE A 113 29.20 -11.03 2.37
N THR A 114 29.47 -11.23 3.65
CA THR A 114 30.48 -10.49 4.41
C THR A 114 31.24 -11.47 5.28
N GLU A 115 32.53 -11.61 5.03
CA GLU A 115 33.42 -12.46 5.82
C GLU A 115 33.52 -11.94 7.25
N GLU A 116 33.70 -12.86 8.21
CA GLU A 116 33.91 -12.57 9.64
C GLU A 116 32.79 -11.77 10.34
N LEU A 117 31.58 -11.73 9.76
CA LEU A 117 30.46 -11.06 10.39
C LEU A 117 29.91 -11.89 11.57
N GLU A 118 29.86 -11.26 12.75
CA GLU A 118 29.21 -11.84 13.92
C GLU A 118 27.71 -12.09 13.66
N THR A 119 27.25 -13.29 13.97
CA THR A 119 25.87 -13.72 13.71
C THR A 119 24.96 -13.65 14.93
N LEU A 120 25.46 -13.25 16.10
CA LEU A 120 24.67 -13.13 17.33
C LEU A 120 23.62 -12.03 17.20
N CYS A 121 22.44 -12.30 17.75
CA CYS A 121 21.30 -11.40 17.76
C CYS A 121 21.67 -10.06 18.40
N SER A 122 21.40 -8.97 17.68
CA SER A 122 21.70 -7.62 18.15
C SER A 122 20.83 -7.19 19.34
N ILE A 123 19.76 -7.93 19.63
CA ILE A 123 18.78 -7.60 20.67
C ILE A 123 19.10 -8.36 21.95
N CYS A 124 19.21 -9.70 21.89
CA CYS A 124 19.47 -10.51 23.09
C CYS A 124 20.95 -10.86 23.30
N GLY A 125 21.78 -10.83 22.26
CA GLY A 125 23.21 -11.15 22.33
C GLY A 125 23.55 -12.62 22.59
N THR A 126 22.57 -13.53 22.73
CA THR A 126 22.80 -14.94 23.08
C THR A 126 22.71 -15.87 21.88
N ASP A 127 21.64 -15.76 21.10
CA ASP A 127 21.32 -16.70 20.01
C ASP A 127 21.69 -16.10 18.65
N THR A 128 21.81 -16.96 17.64
CA THR A 128 22.03 -16.50 16.27
C THR A 128 20.82 -15.72 15.73
N GLU A 129 21.09 -14.58 15.07
CA GLU A 129 20.07 -13.69 14.53
C GLU A 129 19.45 -14.29 13.26
N THR A 130 18.48 -15.18 13.43
CA THR A 130 17.66 -15.74 12.35
C THR A 130 16.28 -15.09 12.31
N THR A 131 15.53 -15.25 11.21
CA THR A 131 14.14 -14.79 11.13
C THR A 131 13.28 -15.47 12.19
N ASP A 132 13.46 -16.78 12.40
CA ASP A 132 12.76 -17.56 13.42
C ASP A 132 13.03 -17.00 14.83
N HIS A 133 14.31 -16.75 15.14
CA HIS A 133 14.68 -16.13 16.40
C HIS A 133 14.04 -14.75 16.58
N ILE A 134 14.14 -13.85 15.60
CA ILE A 134 13.59 -12.49 15.72
C ILE A 134 12.06 -12.50 15.84
N VAL A 135 11.37 -13.38 15.13
CA VAL A 135 9.89 -13.38 15.11
C VAL A 135 9.31 -14.05 16.36
N ILE A 136 9.97 -15.10 16.89
CA ILE A 136 9.37 -15.97 17.92
C ILE A 136 10.26 -16.17 19.14
N SER A 137 11.56 -16.41 18.94
CA SER A 137 12.39 -16.94 20.04
C SER A 137 13.20 -15.85 20.78
N CYS A 138 13.13 -14.59 20.36
CA CYS A 138 13.94 -13.51 20.91
C CYS A 138 13.35 -12.97 22.22
N HIS A 139 13.91 -13.43 23.33
CA HIS A 139 13.56 -12.99 24.68
C HIS A 139 13.87 -11.51 24.96
N GLY A 140 14.71 -10.87 24.15
CA GLY A 140 14.98 -9.43 24.25
C GLY A 140 13.89 -8.54 23.63
N LEU A 141 12.94 -9.12 22.88
CA LEU A 141 11.81 -8.38 22.32
C LEU A 141 10.66 -8.26 23.33
N THR A 142 10.03 -7.07 23.34
CA THR A 142 8.82 -6.80 24.13
C THR A 142 7.77 -6.11 23.26
N PRO A 143 6.50 -6.56 23.27
CA PRO A 143 5.98 -7.73 24.00
C PRO A 143 6.54 -9.06 23.46
N GLN A 144 6.45 -10.12 24.28
CA GLN A 144 6.76 -11.47 23.83
C GLN A 144 5.76 -11.91 22.74
N PRO A 145 6.18 -12.72 21.76
CA PRO A 145 5.30 -13.21 20.72
C PRO A 145 4.18 -14.07 21.30
N VAL A 146 3.02 -14.03 20.66
CA VAL A 146 1.80 -14.72 21.11
C VAL A 146 1.78 -16.18 20.62
N THR A 147 2.59 -16.51 19.62
CA THR A 147 2.59 -17.82 18.95
C THR A 147 4.02 -18.36 18.82
N ASP A 148 4.14 -19.69 18.84
CA ASP A 148 5.40 -20.41 18.66
C ASP A 148 5.64 -20.85 17.19
N SER A 149 4.74 -20.48 16.28
CA SER A 149 4.75 -20.89 14.87
C SER A 149 5.04 -19.72 13.93
N VAL A 150 6.17 -19.75 13.21
CA VAL A 150 6.57 -18.67 12.27
C VAL A 150 5.53 -18.46 11.17
N PRO A 151 4.98 -19.51 10.52
CA PRO A 151 3.93 -19.33 9.54
C PRO A 151 2.68 -18.65 10.09
N GLU A 152 2.33 -18.93 11.34
CA GLU A 152 1.19 -18.31 12.01
C GLU A 152 1.49 -16.85 12.37
N ALA A 153 2.64 -16.59 12.98
CA ALA A 153 3.11 -15.24 13.33
C ALA A 153 3.24 -14.30 12.12
N LEU A 154 3.59 -14.86 10.96
CA LEU A 154 3.72 -14.12 9.70
C LEU A 154 2.46 -14.17 8.82
N GLU A 155 1.37 -14.77 9.32
CA GLU A 155 0.10 -14.95 8.61
C GLU A 155 0.29 -15.56 7.21
N LEU A 156 1.22 -16.50 7.08
CA LEU A 156 1.58 -17.14 5.82
C LEU A 156 0.56 -18.18 5.34
N CYS A 157 -0.50 -18.45 6.13
CA CYS A 157 -1.61 -19.32 5.74
C CYS A 157 -2.31 -18.89 4.43
N TRP A 158 -2.15 -17.63 4.02
CA TRP A 158 -2.76 -17.07 2.80
C TRP A 158 -1.86 -17.11 1.56
N PHE A 159 -0.58 -17.46 1.72
CA PHE A 159 0.42 -17.37 0.64
C PHE A 159 1.00 -18.76 0.37
N PHE A 160 0.29 -19.57 -0.43
CA PHE A 160 0.77 -20.47 -1.50
C PHE A 160 -0.38 -21.43 -1.90
N PRO A 161 -0.69 -21.55 -3.21
CA PRO A 161 0.18 -22.32 -4.07
C PRO A 161 0.45 -21.65 -5.43
N TYR A 162 1.73 -21.32 -5.69
CA TYR A 162 2.25 -21.46 -7.05
C TYR A 162 2.92 -22.84 -7.14
N LYS A 163 2.11 -23.89 -7.35
CA LYS A 163 2.60 -25.18 -7.83
C LYS A 163 2.32 -25.27 -9.32
N GLY A 164 3.40 -25.24 -10.10
CA GLY A 164 3.36 -25.79 -11.46
C GLY A 164 2.98 -27.27 -11.38
N LYS A 165 1.80 -27.58 -11.94
CA LYS A 165 1.31 -28.88 -12.44
C LYS A 165 1.64 -30.14 -11.62
N SER A 166 0.64 -30.66 -10.91
CA SER A 166 -0.05 -31.93 -11.20
C SER A 166 -0.84 -32.39 -9.97
N GLN A 167 -2.04 -32.90 -10.24
CA GLN A 167 -2.93 -33.73 -9.42
C GLN A 167 -3.16 -33.37 -7.93
N HIS A 168 -4.42 -33.01 -7.64
CA HIS A 168 -5.22 -33.31 -6.44
C HIS A 168 -4.53 -33.26 -5.06
N ASP A 169 -4.87 -32.22 -4.29
CA ASP A 169 -5.58 -32.36 -2.99
C ASP A 169 -6.07 -30.98 -2.52
N PRO A 170 -7.32 -30.84 -2.04
CA PRO A 170 -7.79 -29.60 -1.46
C PRO A 170 -7.22 -29.47 -0.05
N ILE A 171 -6.25 -28.59 0.14
CA ILE A 171 -5.91 -28.11 1.49
C ILE A 171 -7.12 -27.29 1.95
N GLN A 172 -8.00 -27.92 2.73
CA GLN A 172 -9.03 -27.23 3.49
C GLN A 172 -8.32 -26.34 4.52
N CYS A 173 -8.09 -25.08 4.17
CA CYS A 173 -7.82 -24.04 5.15
C CYS A 173 -9.15 -23.74 5.87
N ASN A 174 -9.51 -24.58 6.84
CA ASN A 174 -10.50 -24.22 7.85
C ASN A 174 -9.86 -23.19 8.78
N LEU A 175 -10.07 -21.90 8.50
CA LEU A 175 -10.04 -20.88 9.55
C LEU A 175 -11.35 -20.09 9.52
N PRO A 176 -11.98 -19.88 10.71
CA PRO A 176 -13.32 -19.34 10.81
C PRO A 176 -13.34 -17.84 10.56
N PHE A 177 -14.37 -17.41 9.83
CA PHE A 177 -15.11 -16.17 10.03
C PHE A 177 -14.76 -15.37 11.29
N TRP A 178 -14.14 -14.20 11.14
CA TRP A 178 -14.27 -13.06 12.06
C TRP A 178 -14.08 -11.78 11.19
N CYS A 179 -15.17 -11.14 10.75
CA CYS A 179 -15.90 -10.02 11.39
C CYS A 179 -15.08 -8.74 11.54
#